data_AF-A0A2E9N7T8-F1
#
_entry.id   AF-A0A2E9N7T8-F1
#
_cell.length_a   1.000
_cell.length_b   1.000
_cell.length_c   1.000
_cell.angle_alpha   90.00
_cell.angle_beta   90.00
_cell.angle_gamma   90.00
#
_symmetry.space_group_name_H-M   'P 1'
#
loop_
_entity.id
_entity.type
_entity.pdbx_description
1 polymer ?
#
loop_
_entity_poly.entity_id
_entity_poly.type
_entity_poly.pdbx_seq_one_letter_code
_entity_poly.pdbx_strand_id
1 'polypeptide(L)'
;MAELGAISLWIALALAAYSTIGSVAGKLRLSPALVDSSQTAMYAVGLALSMATLSLVAAFISRDFEIAYVAAHSDLAMPNRFTWVAFYAGNEGSL
;
A
#
# COMPACT_ATOMS: atom_id res chain seq x y z
N MET A 1 11.21 -9.16 -1.09
CA MET A 1 10.16 -8.37 -0.39
C MET A 1 8.89 -8.19 -1.25
N ALA A 2 9.01 -8.35 -2.58
CA ALA A 2 7.91 -8.23 -3.54
C ALA A 2 6.60 -8.94 -3.13
N GLU A 3 6.65 -10.24 -2.83
CA GLU A 3 5.47 -11.05 -2.46
C GLU A 3 4.67 -10.46 -1.29
N LEU A 4 5.37 -10.07 -0.21
CA LEU A 4 4.72 -9.47 0.96
C LEU A 4 4.06 -8.13 0.62
N GLY A 5 4.69 -7.33 -0.24
CA GLY A 5 4.12 -6.09 -0.74
C GLY A 5 2.86 -6.32 -1.58
N ALA A 6 2.93 -7.27 -2.52
CA ALA A 6 1.82 -7.63 -3.40
C ALA A 6 0.62 -8.20 -2.62
N ILE A 7 0.86 -9.14 -1.71
CA ILE A 7 -0.20 -9.70 -0.85
C ILE A 7 -0.84 -8.60 0.02
N SER A 8 -0.03 -7.70 0.58
CA SER A 8 -0.55 -6.56 1.36
C SER A 8 -1.47 -5.65 0.53
N LEU A 9 -1.14 -5.42 -0.75
CA LEU A 9 -1.99 -4.66 -1.68
C LEU A 9 -3.31 -5.38 -1.97
N TRP A 10 -3.28 -6.70 -2.20
CA TRP A 10 -4.50 -7.49 -2.39
C TRP A 10 -5.40 -7.47 -1.16
N ILE A 11 -4.83 -7.58 0.03
CA ILE A 11 -5.56 -7.47 1.29
C ILE A 11 -6.15 -6.06 1.44
N ALA A 12 -5.37 -5.01 1.19
CA ALA A 12 -5.84 -3.63 1.24
C ALA A 12 -7.02 -3.39 0.29
N LEU A 13 -6.94 -3.91 -0.94
CA LEU A 13 -8.01 -3.81 -1.94
C LEU A 13 -9.29 -4.51 -1.47
N ALA A 14 -9.18 -5.73 -0.95
CA ALA A 14 -10.32 -6.50 -0.45
C ALA A 14 -10.99 -5.80 0.76
N LEU A 15 -10.18 -5.31 1.71
CA LEU A 15 -10.67 -4.58 2.88
C LEU A 15 -11.30 -3.23 2.49
N ALA A 16 -10.76 -2.53 1.50
CA ALA A 16 -11.31 -1.27 1.01
C ALA A 16 -12.66 -1.49 0.32
N ALA A 17 -12.78 -2.54 -0.50
CA ALA A 17 -14.05 -2.95 -1.10
C ALA A 17 -15.07 -3.30 -0.02
N TYR A 18 -14.68 -4.10 0.98
CA TYR A 18 -15.53 -4.45 2.11
C TYR A 18 -15.97 -3.21 2.90
N SER A 19 -15.04 -2.32 3.25
CA SER A 19 -15.34 -1.10 4.00
C SER A 19 -16.30 -0.18 3.24
N THR A 20 -16.11 -0.04 1.92
CA THR A 20 -16.97 0.78 1.05
C THR A 20 -18.38 0.19 0.97
N ILE A 21 -18.50 -1.08 0.60
CA ILE A 21 -19.79 -1.77 0.44
C ILE A 21 -20.50 -1.86 1.79
N GLY A 22 -19.77 -2.23 2.85
CA GLY A 22 -20.30 -2.38 4.21
C GLY A 22 -20.77 -1.05 4.81
N SER A 23 -20.08 0.06 4.56
CA SER A 23 -20.51 1.38 5.03
C SER A 23 -21.85 1.80 4.40
N VAL A 24 -21.98 1.60 3.09
CA VAL A 24 -23.22 1.89 2.35
C VAL A 24 -24.34 0.93 2.79
N ALA A 25 -24.10 -0.37 2.76
CA ALA A 25 -25.09 -1.38 3.14
C ALA A 25 -25.50 -1.27 4.62
N GLY A 26 -24.57 -0.93 5.51
CA GLY A 26 -24.82 -0.73 6.93
C GLY A 26 -25.76 0.44 7.19
N LYS A 27 -25.56 1.56 6.48
CA LYS A 27 -26.47 2.71 6.53
C LYS A 27 -27.84 2.36 5.96
N LEU A 28 -27.90 1.73 4.79
CA LEU A 28 -29.17 1.36 4.14
C LEU A 28 -29.99 0.36 4.95
N ARG A 29 -29.34 -0.57 5.65
CA ARG A 29 -29.98 -1.59 6.49
C ARG A 29 -30.18 -1.17 7.94
N LEU A 30 -29.85 0.08 8.30
CA LEU A 30 -29.89 0.58 9.68
C LEU A 30 -29.18 -0.37 10.66
N SER A 31 -28.02 -0.91 10.27
CA SER A 31 -27.24 -1.85 11.06
C SER A 31 -25.97 -1.17 11.58
N PRO A 32 -25.95 -0.72 12.86
CA PRO A 32 -24.77 -0.08 13.45
C PRO A 32 -23.55 -1.00 13.43
N ALA A 33 -23.74 -2.29 13.74
CA ALA A 33 -22.66 -3.27 13.76
C ALA A 33 -21.94 -3.39 12.40
N LEU A 34 -22.66 -3.30 11.28
CA LEU A 34 -22.04 -3.35 9.96
C LEU A 34 -21.27 -2.06 9.64
N VAL A 35 -21.76 -0.91 10.10
CA VAL A 35 -21.04 0.38 9.96
C VAL A 35 -19.75 0.37 10.80
N ASP A 36 -19.82 -0.08 12.05
CA ASP A 36 -18.65 -0.16 12.95
C ASP A 36 -17.59 -1.14 12.42
N SER A 37 -18.03 -2.28 11.89
CA SER A 37 -17.14 -3.25 11.25
C SER A 37 -16.47 -2.68 10.00
N SER A 38 -17.23 -1.93 9.18
CA SER A 38 -16.70 -1.26 7.98
C SER A 38 -15.68 -0.17 8.32
N GLN A 39 -15.90 0.57 9.41
CA GLN A 39 -14.95 1.54 9.92
C GLN A 39 -13.66 0.86 10.41
N THR A 40 -13.79 -0.26 11.12
CA THR A 40 -12.64 -1.05 11.56
C THR A 40 -11.83 -1.59 10.38
N ALA A 41 -12.51 -2.08 9.33
CA ALA A 41 -11.86 -2.52 8.10
C ALA A 41 -11.07 -1.39 7.43
N MET A 42 -11.54 -0.13 7.50
CA MET A 42 -10.80 1.02 6.98
C MET A 42 -9.46 1.24 7.71
N TYR A 43 -9.42 1.06 9.03
CA TYR A 43 -8.14 1.10 9.76
C TYR A 43 -7.20 -0.03 9.32
N ALA A 44 -7.74 -1.22 9.06
CA ALA A 44 -6.96 -2.34 8.54
C ALA A 44 -6.44 -2.10 7.11
N VAL A 45 -7.17 -1.37 6.25
CA VAL A 45 -6.66 -0.89 4.95
C VAL A 45 -5.40 -0.05 5.16
N GLY A 46 -5.45 0.92 6.08
CA GLY A 46 -4.29 1.77 6.38
C GLY A 46 -3.06 0.98 6.83
N LEU A 47 -3.27 -0.04 7.67
CA LEU A 47 -2.22 -0.95 8.11
C LEU A 47 -1.64 -1.78 6.94
N ALA A 48 -2.50 -2.35 6.09
CA ALA A 48 -2.08 -3.12 4.93
C ALA A 48 -1.29 -2.27 3.91
N LEU A 49 -1.73 -1.04 3.64
CA LEU A 49 -1.01 -0.09 2.78
C LEU A 49 0.34 0.31 3.40
N SER A 50 0.41 0.44 4.72
CA SER A 50 1.67 0.70 5.43
C SER A 50 2.65 -0.47 5.26
N MET A 51 2.18 -1.71 5.35
CA MET A 51 3.01 -2.88 5.09
C MET A 51 3.49 -2.96 3.64
N ALA A 52 2.62 -2.68 2.67
CA ALA A 52 3.00 -2.60 1.26
C ALA A 52 4.08 -1.54 1.03
N THR A 53 3.92 -0.37 1.63
CA THR A 53 4.88 0.74 1.59
C THR A 53 6.24 0.36 2.18
N LEU A 54 6.25 -0.19 3.39
CA LEU A 54 7.47 -0.65 4.05
C LEU A 54 8.17 -1.74 3.24
N SER A 55 7.41 -2.62 2.59
CA SER A 55 7.95 -3.65 1.72
C SER A 55 8.68 -3.06 0.51
N LEU A 56 8.09 -2.04 -0.13
CA LEU A 56 8.72 -1.34 -1.24
C LEU A 56 9.98 -0.56 -0.79
N VAL A 57 9.93 0.12 0.35
CA VAL A 57 11.09 0.81 0.92
C VAL A 57 12.22 -0.18 1.22
N ALA A 58 11.90 -1.34 1.80
CA ALA A 58 12.88 -2.39 2.03
C ALA A 58 13.47 -2.92 0.73
N ALA A 59 12.67 -3.07 -0.33
CA ALA A 59 13.15 -3.47 -1.65
C ALA A 59 14.16 -2.48 -2.23
N PHE A 60 13.93 -1.17 -2.09
CA PHE A 60 14.91 -0.14 -2.48
C PHE A 60 16.20 -0.23 -1.65
N ILE A 61 16.12 -0.42 -0.34
CA ILE A 61 17.30 -0.55 0.53
C ILE A 61 18.11 -1.81 0.19
N SER A 62 17.43 -2.90 -0.10
CA SER A 62 18.04 -4.18 -0.48
C SER A 62 18.44 -4.28 -1.94
N ARG A 63 18.14 -3.25 -2.76
CA ARG A 63 18.42 -3.21 -4.20
C ARG A 63 17.79 -4.40 -4.96
N ASP A 64 16.54 -4.69 -4.63
CA ASP A 64 15.76 -5.78 -5.21
C ASP A 64 15.29 -5.39 -6.63
N PHE A 65 16.18 -5.55 -7.62
CA PHE A 65 15.94 -5.16 -9.01
C PHE A 65 15.00 -6.10 -9.78
N GLU A 66 14.53 -7.20 -9.16
CA GLU A 66 13.43 -8.00 -9.73
C GLU A 66 12.12 -7.20 -9.75
N ILE A 67 11.99 -6.21 -8.87
CA ILE A 67 10.88 -5.26 -8.88
C ILE A 67 11.15 -4.18 -9.93
N ALA A 68 10.37 -4.17 -11.00
CA ALA A 68 10.52 -3.23 -12.12
C ALA A 68 10.57 -1.75 -11.67
N TYR A 69 9.78 -1.36 -10.68
CA TYR A 69 9.81 0.00 -10.14
C TYR A 69 11.14 0.36 -9.46
N VAL A 70 11.75 -0.59 -8.73
CA VAL A 70 13.06 -0.41 -8.10
C VAL A 70 14.15 -0.31 -9.17
N ALA A 71 14.09 -1.17 -10.20
CA ALA A 71 15.03 -1.14 -11.33
C ALA A 71 14.95 0.16 -12.16
N ALA A 72 13.76 0.76 -12.28
CA ALA A 72 13.58 2.01 -13.01
C ALA A 72 14.04 3.25 -12.24
N HIS A 73 14.01 3.23 -10.90
CA HIS A 73 14.21 4.43 -10.06
C HIS A 73 15.39 4.32 -9.07
N SER A 74 16.25 3.32 -9.19
CA SER A 74 17.45 3.18 -8.36
C SER A 74 18.57 2.43 -9.08
N ASP A 75 19.81 2.62 -8.61
CA ASP A 75 20.99 1.92 -9.13
C ASP A 75 21.88 1.40 -7.98
N LEU A 76 22.97 0.68 -8.31
CA LEU A 76 23.92 0.13 -7.34
C LEU A 76 24.78 1.19 -6.64
N ALA A 77 24.98 2.36 -7.24
CA ALA A 77 25.78 3.46 -6.69
C ALA A 77 24.97 4.37 -5.76
N MET A 78 23.64 4.29 -5.82
CA MET A 78 22.71 5.12 -5.05
C MET A 78 22.86 4.90 -3.53
N PRO A 79 23.12 5.96 -2.74
CA PRO A 79 23.12 5.88 -1.28
C PRO A 79 21.72 5.66 -0.68
N ASN A 80 21.60 4.81 0.34
CA ASN A 80 20.32 4.44 0.98
C ASN A 80 19.51 5.65 1.52
N ARG A 81 20.17 6.76 1.86
CA ARG A 81 19.50 8.01 2.28
C ARG A 81 18.54 8.56 1.22
N PHE A 82 18.75 8.23 -0.05
CA PHE A 82 17.92 8.69 -1.16
C PHE A 82 16.74 7.74 -1.47
N THR A 83 16.58 6.63 -0.74
CA THR A 83 15.45 5.70 -0.91
C THR A 83 14.10 6.43 -0.81
N TRP A 84 13.96 7.42 0.06
CA TRP A 84 12.75 8.22 0.17
C TRP A 84 12.44 9.04 -1.08
N VAL A 85 13.48 9.52 -1.78
CA VAL A 85 13.33 10.25 -3.04
C VAL A 85 12.89 9.28 -4.14
N ALA A 86 13.54 8.12 -4.27
CA ALA A 86 13.17 7.10 -5.26
C ALA A 86 11.77 6.52 -5.01
N PHE A 87 11.36 6.38 -3.75
CA PHE A 87 10.01 5.91 -3.40
C PHE A 87 8.93 6.81 -4.01
N TYR A 88 9.09 8.14 -3.96
CA TYR A 88 8.17 9.11 -4.56
C TYR A 88 8.52 9.50 -6.01
N ALA A 89 9.60 8.96 -6.59
CA ALA A 89 10.09 9.38 -7.91
C ALA A 89 9.19 8.97 -9.09
N GLY A 90 8.27 8.02 -8.89
CA GLY A 90 7.33 7.56 -9.93
C GLY A 90 6.26 8.57 -10.34
N ASN A 91 6.24 9.77 -9.75
CA ASN A 91 5.38 10.87 -10.21
C ASN A 91 6.03 11.64 -11.37
N GLU A 92 6.51 10.91 -12.39
CA GLU A 92 7.17 11.49 -13.55
C GLU A 92 6.27 12.53 -14.23
N GLY A 93 6.76 13.77 -14.37
CA GLY A 93 6.02 14.90 -14.96
C GLY A 93 5.43 15.91 -13.97
N SER A 94 5.59 15.71 -12.65
CA SER A 94 5.19 16.69 -11.63
C SER A 94 6.29 17.75 -11.39
N LEU A 95 6.37 18.73 -12.30
CA LEU A 95 7.26 19.92 -12.34
C LEU A 95 8.78 19.66 -12.37
#